data_AF-A0AAW4WQH9-F1
#
_entry.id   AF-A0AAW4WQH9-F1
#
_cell.length_a   1.000
_cell.length_b   1.000
_cell.length_c   1.000
_cell.angle_alpha   90.00
_cell.angle_beta   90.00
_cell.angle_gamma   90.00
#
_symmetry.space_group_name_H-M   'P 1'
#
loop_
_entity.id
_entity.type
_entity.pdbx_description
1 polymer ?
#
loop_
_entity_poly.entity_id
_entity_poly.type
_entity_poly.pdbx_seq_one_letter_code
_entity_poly.pdbx_strand_id
1 'polypeptide(L)'
;GAFNRSLDRLRLDYVDLYLIHWPVPGCYPETGRALEKIRESGRAKSIGVSNFEEPHLTALFEFSGIIPAVNQIECHPLWNRKPLI
;
A
#
# COMPACT_ATOMS: atom_id res chain seq x y z
N GLY A 1 4.47 14.97 6.61
CA GLY A 1 3.79 14.22 5.54
C GLY A 1 2.55 13.51 6.07
N ALA A 2 1.75 12.87 5.21
CA ALA A 2 0.51 12.20 5.61
C ALA A 2 0.73 11.10 6.68
N PHE A 3 1.79 10.30 6.51
CA PHE A 3 2.15 9.23 7.45
C PHE A 3 2.38 9.72 8.90
N ASN A 4 3.19 10.77 9.10
CA ASN A 4 3.43 11.34 10.42
C ASN A 4 2.12 11.80 11.09
N ARG A 5 1.23 12.46 10.34
CA ARG A 5 -0.07 12.89 10.90
C ARG A 5 -0.93 11.70 11.34
N SER A 6 -0.85 10.57 10.64
CA SER A 6 -1.54 9.35 11.06
C SER A 6 -0.96 8.80 12.35
N LEU A 7 0.38 8.73 12.46
CA LEU A 7 1.06 8.31 13.69
C LEU A 7 0.74 9.22 14.88
N ASP A 8 0.77 10.54 14.68
CA ASP A 8 0.44 11.54 15.72
C ASP A 8 -0.99 11.35 16.26
N ARG A 9 -1.95 11.09 15.36
CA ARG A 9 -3.36 10.86 15.72
C ARG A 9 -3.58 9.53 16.42
N LEU A 10 -2.89 8.49 15.97
CA LEU A 10 -2.92 7.16 16.60
C LEU A 10 -2.12 7.12 17.90
N ARG A 11 -1.25 8.11 18.14
CA ARG A 11 -0.31 8.17 19.26
C ARG A 11 0.64 6.96 19.26
N LEU A 12 1.19 6.67 18.09
CA LEU A 12 2.12 5.56 17.86
C LEU A 12 3.43 6.06 17.25
N ASP A 13 4.52 5.38 17.57
CA ASP A 13 5.83 5.65 16.95
C ASP A 13 5.99 4.92 15.60
N TYR A 14 5.26 3.81 15.44
CA TYR A 14 5.25 2.97 14.25
C TYR A 14 3.87 2.32 14.03
N VAL A 15 3.67 1.72 12.85
CA VAL A 15 2.54 0.82 12.56
C VAL A 15 3.04 -0.50 12.00
N ASP A 16 2.28 -1.58 12.19
CA ASP A 16 2.61 -2.87 11.60
C ASP A 16 2.44 -2.87 10.09
N LEU A 17 1.40 -2.21 9.58
CA LEU A 17 1.06 -2.16 8.16
C LEU A 17 0.62 -0.76 7.73
N TYR A 18 1.17 -0.26 6.62
CA TYR A 18 0.73 0.97 5.98
C TYR A 18 0.42 0.76 4.49
N LEU A 19 -0.72 1.26 4.03
CA LEU A 19 -1.26 0.95 2.70
C LEU A 19 -1.41 2.21 1.82
N ILE A 20 -1.16 2.06 0.52
CA ILE A 20 -1.73 2.98 -0.48
C ILE A 20 -3.22 2.65 -0.59
N HIS A 21 -4.09 3.60 -0.27
CA HIS A 21 -5.53 3.34 -0.17
C HIS A 21 -6.20 3.11 -1.54
N TRP A 22 -5.77 3.82 -2.60
CA TRP A 22 -6.29 3.68 -3.97
C TRP A 22 -5.20 3.91 -5.02
N PRO A 23 -5.23 3.20 -6.17
CA PRO A 23 -4.30 3.39 -7.29
C PRO A 23 -4.66 4.61 -8.14
N VAL A 24 -4.50 5.82 -7.60
CA VAL A 24 -4.77 7.06 -8.35
C VAL A 24 -3.73 7.22 -9.48
N PRO A 25 -4.13 7.23 -10.77
CA PRO A 25 -3.21 7.29 -11.90
C PRO A 25 -2.24 8.47 -11.80
N GLY A 26 -0.97 8.22 -12.11
CA GLY A 26 0.11 9.22 -12.03
C GLY A 26 0.67 9.48 -10.63
N CYS A 27 -0.01 9.05 -9.56
CA CYS A 27 0.43 9.30 -8.18
C CYS A 27 0.98 8.07 -7.46
N TYR A 28 0.33 6.91 -7.65
CA TYR A 28 0.66 5.73 -6.86
C TYR A 28 2.09 5.18 -7.10
N PRO A 29 2.71 5.27 -8.29
CA PRO A 29 4.06 4.75 -8.48
C PRO A 29 5.11 5.52 -7.66
N GLU A 30 5.00 6.85 -7.61
CA GLU A 30 5.87 7.68 -6.75
C GLU A 30 5.55 7.49 -5.26
N THR A 31 4.26 7.34 -4.93
CA THR A 31 3.81 7.04 -3.57
C THR A 31 4.41 5.72 -3.06
N GLY A 32 4.55 4.72 -3.94
CA GLY A 32 5.25 3.47 -3.65
C GLY A 32 6.66 3.71 -3.09
N ARG A 33 7.49 4.49 -3.78
CA ARG A 33 8.84 4.83 -3.30
C ARG A 33 8.83 5.53 -1.93
N ALA A 34 7.83 6.35 -1.66
CA ALA A 34 7.69 6.98 -0.34
C ALA A 34 7.36 5.95 0.75
N LEU A 35 6.52 4.94 0.46
CA LEU A 35 6.24 3.84 1.36
C LEU A 35 7.49 2.99 1.64
N GLU A 36 8.32 2.75 0.63
CA GLU A 36 9.58 2.02 0.83
C GLU A 36 10.51 2.72 1.82
N LYS A 37 10.70 4.04 1.67
CA LYS A 37 11.48 4.83 2.65
C LYS A 37 10.87 4.78 4.05
N ILE A 38 9.54 4.76 4.16
CA ILE A 38 8.85 4.60 5.46
C ILE A 38 9.14 3.20 6.05
N ARG A 39 9.12 2.14 5.23
CA ARG A 39 9.48 0.79 5.66
C ARG A 39 10.93 0.71 6.12
N GLU A 40 11.86 1.24 5.33
CA GLU A 40 13.30 1.28 5.64
C GLU A 40 13.58 2.03 6.94
N SER A 41 12.81 3.08 7.26
CA SER A 41 12.92 3.79 8.53
C SER A 41 12.48 2.96 9.75
N GLY A 42 11.86 1.79 9.54
CA GLY A 42 11.35 0.92 10.60
C GLY A 42 10.02 1.38 11.23
N ARG A 43 9.47 2.51 10.77
CA ARG A 43 8.22 3.11 11.27
C ARG A 43 6.96 2.49 10.66
N ALA A 44 7.08 1.79 9.54
CA ALA A 44 6.09 0.79 9.13
C ALA A 44 6.79 -0.57 9.02
N LYS A 45 6.31 -1.60 9.74
CA LYS A 45 6.93 -2.93 9.67
C LYS A 45 6.69 -3.62 8.33
N SER A 46 5.54 -3.36 7.72
CA SER A 46 5.15 -3.82 6.40
C SER A 46 4.45 -2.71 5.62
N ILE A 47 4.50 -2.83 4.31
CA ILE A 47 3.80 -1.92 3.38
C ILE A 47 2.98 -2.74 2.40
N GLY A 48 1.86 -2.18 1.97
CA GLY A 48 0.98 -2.82 1.00
C GLY A 48 0.13 -1.82 0.24
N VAL A 49 -0.90 -2.34 -0.39
CA VAL A 49 -1.85 -1.58 -1.20
C VAL A 49 -3.28 -1.96 -0.86
N SER A 50 -4.24 -1.16 -1.32
CA SER A 50 -5.66 -1.45 -1.23
C SER A 50 -6.34 -1.05 -2.53
N ASN A 51 -7.29 -1.88 -2.98
CA ASN A 51 -8.05 -1.67 -4.21
C ASN A 51 -7.20 -1.69 -5.49
N PHE A 52 -6.08 -2.42 -5.48
CA PHE A 52 -5.26 -2.61 -6.67
C PHE A 52 -5.76 -3.82 -7.46
N GLU A 53 -5.68 -3.70 -8.78
CA GLU A 53 -5.99 -4.75 -9.76
C GLU A 53 -4.65 -5.22 -10.37
N GLU A 54 -4.63 -6.34 -11.10
CA GLU A 54 -3.40 -6.89 -11.69
C GLU A 54 -2.55 -5.85 -12.45
N PRO A 55 -3.12 -5.00 -13.33
CA PRO A 55 -2.31 -4.02 -14.06
C PRO A 55 -1.68 -2.96 -13.15
N HIS A 56 -2.33 -2.61 -12.04
CA HIS A 56 -1.80 -1.66 -11.06
C HIS A 56 -0.61 -2.27 -10.29
N LEU A 57 -0.70 -3.56 -9.96
CA LEU A 57 0.38 -4.29 -9.27
C LEU A 57 1.60 -4.43 -10.17
N THR A 58 1.42 -4.80 -11.44
CA THR A 58 2.50 -4.89 -12.43
C THR A 58 3.19 -3.54 -12.59
N ALA A 59 2.44 -2.46 -12.83
CA ALA A 59 3.02 -1.12 -12.99
C ALA A 59 3.72 -0.61 -11.71
N LEU A 60 3.18 -0.91 -10.52
CA LEU A 60 3.84 -0.58 -9.26
C LEU A 60 5.19 -1.30 -9.14
N PHE A 61 5.24 -2.59 -9.46
CA PHE A 61 6.47 -3.38 -9.42
C PHE A 61 7.50 -2.87 -10.44
N GLU A 62 7.09 -2.65 -11.69
CA GLU A 62 7.98 -2.16 -12.75
C GLU A 62 8.61 -0.80 -12.42
N PHE A 63 7.87 0.09 -11.77
CA PHE A 63 8.34 1.45 -11.49
C PHE A 63 9.09 1.60 -10.16
N SER A 64 8.74 0.81 -9.14
CA SER A 64 9.28 0.96 -7.79
C SER A 64 10.08 -0.25 -7.30
N GLY A 65 9.98 -1.41 -7.96
CA GLY A 65 10.55 -2.68 -7.48
C GLY A 65 9.81 -3.25 -6.26
N ILE A 66 8.76 -2.59 -5.78
CA ILE A 66 8.05 -2.98 -4.55
C ILE A 66 7.09 -4.12 -4.86
N ILE A 67 7.20 -5.19 -4.09
CA ILE A 67 6.18 -6.23 -3.97
C ILE A 67 5.40 -5.93 -2.67
N PRO A 68 4.11 -5.54 -2.76
CA PRO A 68 3.32 -5.23 -1.57
C PRO A 68 3.07 -6.50 -0.74
N ALA A 69 3.17 -6.39 0.60
CA ALA A 69 2.91 -7.52 1.49
C ALA A 69 1.43 -7.93 1.53
N VAL A 70 0.53 -6.98 1.24
CA VAL A 70 -0.93 -7.15 1.27
C VAL A 70 -1.55 -6.32 0.13
N ASN A 71 -2.60 -6.86 -0.49
CA ASN A 71 -3.56 -6.10 -1.29
C ASN A 71 -4.96 -6.20 -0.63
N GLN A 72 -5.37 -5.16 0.08
CA GLN A 72 -6.69 -5.11 0.72
C GLN A 72 -7.76 -4.77 -0.33
N ILE A 73 -8.61 -5.73 -0.67
CA ILE A 73 -9.65 -5.59 -1.71
C ILE A 73 -11.03 -5.85 -1.13
N GLU A 74 -12.05 -5.24 -1.73
CA GLU A 74 -13.44 -5.64 -1.50
C GLU A 74 -13.62 -7.10 -1.92
N CYS A 75 -14.00 -7.97 -0.98
CA CYS A 75 -14.24 -9.39 -1.24
C CYS A 75 -15.38 -9.90 -0.36
N HIS A 76 -16.40 -10.50 -0.98
CA HIS A 76 -17.56 -11.07 -0.31
C HIS A 76 -18.25 -12.12 -1.22
N PRO A 77 -19.27 -12.87 -0.76
CA PRO A 77 -19.85 -13.96 -1.54
C PRO A 77 -20.39 -13.59 -2.93
N LEU A 78 -20.83 -12.34 -3.12
CA LEU A 78 -21.32 -11.82 -4.42
C LEU A 78 -20.20 -11.23 -5.30
N TRP A 79 -19.01 -11.00 -4.72
CA TRP A 79 -17.86 -10.42 -5.40
C TRP A 79 -16.57 -11.02 -4.82
N ASN A 80 -16.25 -12.23 -5.25
CA ASN A 80 -15.21 -13.07 -4.64
C ASN A 80 -13.79 -12.83 -5.18
N ARG A 81 -13.63 -11.92 -6.16
CA ARG A 81 -12.33 -11.48 -6.68
C ARG A 81 -11.36 -12.61 -7.08
N LYS A 82 -11.85 -13.77 -7.57
CA LYS A 82 -11.02 -14.96 -7.88
C LYS A 82 -9.71 -14.71 -8.65
N PRO A 83 -9.63 -13.78 -9.62
CA PRO A 83 -8.36 -13.49 -10.30
C PRO A 83 -7.28 -12.84 -9.41
N LEU A 84 -7.68 -12.24 -8.29
CA LEU A 84 -6.80 -11.52 -7.35
C LEU A 84 -6.54 -12.28 -6.04
N ILE A 85 -7.09 -13.49 -5.88
CA ILE A 85 -6.98 -14.33 -4.68
C ILE A 85 -6.29 -15.64 -5.02
#